data_AF-A0A7C2CIL1-F1
#
_entry.id   AF-A0A7C2CIL1-F1
#
_cell.length_a   1.000
_cell.length_b   1.000
_cell.length_c   1.000
_cell.angle_alpha   90.00
_cell.angle_beta   90.00
_cell.angle_gamma   90.00
#
_symmetry.space_group_name_H-M   'P 1'
#
loop_
_entity.id
_entity.type
_entity.pdbx_description
1 polymer ?
#
loop_
_entity_poly.entity_id
_entity_poly.type
_entity_poly.pdbx_seq_one_letter_code
_entity_poly.pdbx_strand_id
1 'polypeptide(L)'
;MRRTGQMVEGLRAWLMEIAEEQFQRHRRWLRGLAPEQERLIRKQLLPSVVNRLALACVHERPWCALLLENGREVVASASSRWLREERDERTEA
;
A
#
# COMPACT_ATOMS: atom_id res chain seq x y z
N MET A 1 26.76 4.10 -5.07
CA MET A 1 25.47 4.77 -4.78
C MET A 1 24.42 4.68 -5.89
N ARG A 2 24.76 4.58 -7.19
CA ARG A 2 23.76 4.52 -8.29
C ARG A 2 22.79 3.32 -8.24
N ARG A 3 23.24 2.13 -7.83
CA ARG A 3 22.41 0.92 -7.75
C ARG A 3 21.30 1.00 -6.70
N THR A 4 21.61 1.55 -5.52
CA THR A 4 20.63 1.72 -4.45
C THR A 4 19.52 2.67 -4.89
N GLY A 5 19.87 3.80 -5.51
CA GLY A 5 18.89 4.73 -6.07
C GLY A 5 17.94 4.06 -7.09
N GLN A 6 18.48 3.26 -8.01
CA GLN A 6 17.66 2.51 -8.97
C GLN A 6 16.73 1.48 -8.32
N MET A 7 17.19 0.79 -7.26
CA MET A 7 16.35 -0.13 -6.49
C MET A 7 15.22 0.59 -5.76
N VAL A 8 15.46 1.78 -5.19
CA VAL A 8 14.41 2.57 -4.54
C VAL A 8 13.36 3.02 -5.55
N GLU A 9 13.77 3.47 -6.73
CA GLU A 9 12.80 3.85 -7.77
C GLU A 9 12.00 2.65 -8.28
N GLY A 10 12.64 1.48 -8.44
CA GLY A 10 11.94 0.24 -8.78
C GLY A 10 10.92 -0.18 -7.72
N LEU A 11 11.29 -0.06 -6.44
CA LEU A 11 10.39 -0.34 -5.32
C LEU A 11 9.20 0.64 -5.29
N ARG A 12 9.44 1.94 -5.54
CA ARG A 12 8.37 2.94 -5.64
C ARG A 12 7.40 2.63 -6.77
N ALA A 13 7.92 2.29 -7.95
CA ALA A 13 7.09 1.96 -9.10
C ALA A 13 6.19 0.75 -8.79
N TRP A 14 6.78 -0.32 -8.24
CA TRP A 14 6.03 -1.52 -7.87
C TRP A 14 4.98 -1.27 -6.78
N LEU A 15 5.33 -0.52 -5.73
CA LEU A 15 4.38 -0.14 -4.68
C LEU A 15 3.24 0.74 -5.22
N MET A 16 3.52 1.59 -6.23
CA MET A 16 2.50 2.42 -6.87
C MET A 16 1.51 1.57 -7.68
N GLU A 17 1.99 0.56 -8.40
CA GLU A 17 1.11 -0.40 -9.11
C GLU A 17 0.17 -1.12 -8.14
N ILE A 18 0.70 -1.62 -7.02
CA ILE A 18 -0.10 -2.27 -5.98
C ILE A 18 -1.12 -1.29 -5.39
N ALA A 19 -0.68 -0.07 -5.06
CA ALA A 19 -1.54 0.94 -4.47
C ALA A 19 -2.72 1.31 -5.40
N GLU A 20 -2.47 1.43 -6.70
CA GLU A 20 -3.52 1.68 -7.70
C GLU A 20 -4.44 0.47 -7.85
N GLU A 21 -3.92 -0.76 -7.89
CA GLU A 21 -4.74 -1.98 -7.94
C GLU A 21 -5.67 -2.09 -6.73
N GLN A 22 -5.15 -1.86 -5.52
CA GLN A 22 -5.96 -1.87 -4.30
C GLN A 22 -6.99 -0.75 -4.32
N PHE A 23 -6.62 0.44 -4.77
CA PHE A 23 -7.55 1.55 -4.90
C PHE A 23 -8.71 1.18 -5.84
N GLN A 24 -8.45 0.63 -7.03
CA GLN A 24 -9.51 0.20 -7.95
C GLN A 24 -10.38 -0.93 -7.38
N ARG A 25 -9.77 -1.91 -6.70
CA ARG A 25 -10.49 -3.03 -6.07
C ARG A 25 -11.45 -2.57 -4.96
N HIS A 26 -11.03 -1.57 -4.19
CA HIS A 26 -11.80 -1.02 -3.09
C HIS A 26 -12.65 0.20 -3.47
N ARG A 27 -12.50 0.74 -4.68
CA ARG A 27 -13.31 1.85 -5.19
C ARG A 27 -14.82 1.61 -5.08
N ARG A 28 -15.27 0.37 -5.27
CA ARG A 28 -16.69 -0.01 -5.12
C ARG A 28 -17.23 0.15 -3.68
N TRP A 29 -16.35 0.21 -2.68
CA TRP A 29 -16.66 0.41 -1.26
C TRP A 29 -16.66 1.91 -0.92
N LEU A 30 -15.97 2.73 -1.71
CA LEU A 30 -15.95 4.19 -1.65
C LEU A 30 -17.18 4.80 -2.36
N ARG A 31 -18.38 4.24 -2.15
CA ARG A 31 -19.61 4.77 -2.76
C ARG A 31 -19.84 6.19 -2.26
N GLY A 32 -19.92 7.15 -3.18
CA GLY A 32 -20.13 8.57 -2.88
C GLY A 32 -18.85 9.43 -2.87
N LEU A 33 -17.69 8.86 -3.23
CA LEU A 33 -16.48 9.64 -3.37
C LEU A 33 -16.61 10.60 -4.57
N ALA A 34 -16.49 11.90 -4.32
CA ALA A 34 -16.56 12.90 -5.37
C ALA A 34 -15.36 12.75 -6.34
N PRO A 35 -15.52 13.06 -7.65
CA PRO A 35 -14.43 13.00 -8.62
C PRO A 35 -13.17 13.75 -8.19
N GLU A 36 -13.33 14.85 -7.46
CA GLU A 36 -12.25 15.67 -6.90
C GLU A 36 -11.50 14.94 -5.79
N GLN A 37 -12.21 14.21 -4.94
CA GLN A 37 -11.63 13.38 -3.89
C GLN A 37 -10.88 12.19 -4.49
N GLU A 38 -11.43 11.54 -5.52
CA GLU A 38 -10.76 10.44 -6.23
C GLU A 38 -9.45 10.94 -6.83
N ARG A 39 -9.49 12.11 -7.46
CA ARG A 39 -8.31 12.76 -8.03
C ARG A 39 -7.27 13.09 -6.96
N LEU A 40 -7.69 13.58 -5.80
CA LEU A 40 -6.78 13.90 -4.69
C LEU A 40 -6.12 12.63 -4.13
N ILE A 41 -6.89 11.56 -3.95
CA ILE A 41 -6.35 10.27 -3.49
C ILE A 41 -5.31 9.75 -4.48
N ARG A 42 -5.63 9.69 -5.77
CA ARG A 42 -4.73 9.13 -6.80
C ARG A 42 -3.49 9.98 -7.03
N LYS A 43 -3.62 11.31 -7.02
CA LYS A 43 -2.50 12.22 -7.34
C LYS A 43 -1.64 12.62 -6.15
N GLN A 44 -2.15 12.52 -4.93
CA GLN A 44 -1.45 13.01 -3.74
C GLN A 44 -1.32 11.95 -2.66
N LEU A 45 -2.43 11.32 -2.28
CA LEU A 45 -2.44 10.39 -1.14
C LEU A 45 -1.65 9.10 -1.46
N LEU A 46 -1.96 8.43 -2.58
CA LEU A 46 -1.26 7.20 -2.96
C LEU A 46 0.24 7.42 -3.15
N PRO A 47 0.71 8.44 -3.90
CA PRO A 47 2.15 8.72 -4.01
C PRO A 47 2.83 9.02 -2.67
N SER A 48 2.14 9.73 -1.76
CA SER A 48 2.67 10.03 -0.42
C SER A 48 2.86 8.77 0.43
N VAL A 49 1.88 7.87 0.43
CA VAL A 49 1.95 6.58 1.12
C VAL A 49 3.06 5.70 0.53
N VAL A 50 3.12 5.58 -0.80
CA VAL A 50 4.16 4.82 -1.50
C VAL A 50 5.55 5.35 -1.16
N ASN A 51 5.74 6.67 -1.14
CA ASN A 51 7.05 7.25 -0.83
C ASN A 51 7.45 6.98 0.63
N ARG A 52 6.51 7.06 1.58
CA ARG A 52 6.78 6.71 2.98
C ARG A 52 7.14 5.24 3.15
N LEU A 53 6.43 4.33 2.48
CA LEU A 53 6.71 2.91 2.50
C LEU A 53 8.07 2.58 1.88
N ALA A 54 8.37 3.16 0.72
CA ALA A 54 9.66 2.97 0.07
C ALA A 54 10.82 3.46 0.95
N LEU A 55 10.68 4.62 1.60
CA LEU A 55 11.68 5.14 2.53
C LEU A 55 11.82 4.26 3.78
N ALA A 56 10.70 3.79 4.35
CA ALA A 56 10.72 2.88 5.49
C ALA A 56 11.44 1.58 5.15
N CYS A 57 11.21 1.01 3.97
CA CYS A 57 11.94 -0.19 3.52
C CYS A 57 13.45 0.07 3.43
N VAL A 58 13.85 1.22 2.90
CA VAL A 58 15.27 1.56 2.70
C VAL A 58 15.98 1.87 4.03
N HIS A 59 15.29 2.48 4.98
CA HIS A 59 15.85 2.85 6.28
C HIS A 59 15.77 1.72 7.32
N GLU A 60 14.72 0.91 7.28
CA GLU A 60 14.51 -0.20 8.20
C GLU A 60 14.92 -1.53 7.53
N ARG A 61 16.19 -1.92 7.77
CA ARG A 61 16.80 -3.18 7.28
C ARG A 61 15.94 -4.46 7.40
N PRO A 62 15.03 -4.66 8.39
CA PRO A 62 14.23 -5.89 8.47
C PRO A 62 13.13 -5.99 7.39
N TRP A 63 12.60 -4.86 6.92
CA TRP A 63 11.44 -4.84 6.01
C TRP A 63 11.82 -5.14 4.55
N CYS A 64 13.01 -4.73 4.11
CA CYS A 64 13.52 -5.10 2.79
C CYS A 64 13.60 -6.62 2.60
N ALA A 65 14.07 -7.36 3.61
CA ALA A 65 14.17 -8.82 3.54
C ALA A 65 12.78 -9.47 3.47
N LEU A 66 11.85 -9.01 4.31
CA LEU A 66 10.47 -9.51 4.36
C LEU A 66 9.65 -9.24 3.09
N LEU A 67 9.84 -8.08 2.45
CA LEU A 67 9.14 -7.72 1.21
C LEU A 67 9.75 -8.39 -0.03
N LEU A 68 11.07 -8.62 -0.05
CA LEU A 68 11.74 -9.35 -1.13
C LEU A 68 11.42 -10.85 -1.09
N GLU A 69 11.30 -11.46 0.10
CA GLU A 69 10.95 -12.88 0.24
C GLU A 69 9.44 -13.14 0.14
N ASN A 70 8.60 -12.26 0.68
CA ASN A 70 7.18 -12.56 0.91
C ASN A 70 6.20 -11.54 0.30
N GLY A 71 6.64 -10.72 -0.65
CA GLY A 71 5.86 -9.58 -1.19
C GLY A 71 4.44 -9.89 -1.68
N ARG A 72 4.11 -11.15 -2.01
CA ARG A 72 2.73 -11.59 -2.32
C ARG A 72 1.95 -12.13 -1.11
N GLU A 73 2.59 -12.82 -0.17
CA GLU A 73 1.94 -13.40 1.01
C GLU A 73 1.70 -12.39 2.13
N VAL A 74 2.59 -11.40 2.30
CA VAL A 74 2.44 -10.35 3.32
C VAL A 74 1.26 -9.43 2.99
N VAL A 75 1.06 -9.10 1.71
CA VAL A 75 -0.10 -8.31 1.26
C VAL A 75 -1.41 -9.08 1.45
N ALA A 76 -1.41 -10.39 1.17
CA ALA A 76 -2.58 -11.24 1.39
C ALA A 76 -2.91 -11.42 2.88
N SER A 77 -1.90 -11.67 3.73
CA SER A 77 -2.09 -11.88 5.17
C SER A 77 -2.44 -10.61 5.93
N ALA A 78 -1.88 -9.46 5.56
CA ALA A 78 -2.25 -8.16 6.11
C ALA A 78 -3.71 -7.80 5.77
N SER A 79 -4.14 -8.06 4.52
CA SER A 79 -5.54 -7.88 4.11
C SER A 79 -6.50 -8.78 4.89
N SER A 80 -6.12 -10.02 5.17
CA SER A 80 -6.93 -10.97 5.96
C SER A 80 -6.95 -10.69 7.46
N ARG A 81 -5.96 -9.96 8.00
CA ARG A 81 -5.95 -9.52 9.40
C ARG A 81 -6.86 -8.30 9.58
N TRP A 82 -6.75 -7.31 8.70
CA TRP A 82 -7.64 -6.14 8.69
C TRP A 82 -9.11 -6.51 8.52
N LEU A 83 -9.43 -7.45 7.62
CA LEU A 83 -10.81 -7.95 7.43
C LEU A 83 -11.38 -8.74 8.62
N ARG A 84 -10.52 -9.21 9.55
CA ARG A 84 -10.95 -9.88 10.78
C ARG A 84 -11.20 -8.87 11.90
N GLU A 85 -10.28 -7.93 12.08
CA GLU A 85 -10.42 -6.85 13.07
C GLU A 85 -11.68 -5.98 12.80
N GLU A 86 -11.98 -5.66 11.54
CA GLU A 86 -13.21 -4.93 11.17
C GLU A 86 -14.50 -5.74 11.39
N ARG A 87 -14.40 -7.07 11.43
CA ARG A 87 -15.54 -7.97 11.69
C ARG A 87 -15.83 -8.06 13.18
N ASP A 88 -14.78 -8.13 13.99
CA ASP A 88 -14.87 -8.25 15.44
C ASP A 88 -15.44 -6.96 16.05
N GLU A 89 -15.03 -5.77 15.56
CA GLU A 89 -15.59 -4.46 15.97
C GLU A 89 -17.09 -4.30 15.65
N ARG A 90 -17.63 -5.00 14.64
CA ARG A 90 -19.06 -4.95 14.29
C ARG A 90 -19.92 -5.92 15.08
N THR A 91 -19.31 -6.89 15.76
CA THR A 91 -20.03 -7.85 16.63
C THR A 91 -20.12 -7.39 18.08
N GLU A 92 -19.31 -6.41 18.48
CA GLU A 92 -19.32 -5.83 19.83
C GLU A 92 -20.09 -4.49 19.94
N ALA A 93 -20.70 -4.01 18.84
CA ALA A 93 -21.56 -2.82 18.79
C ALA A 93 -23.04 -3.18 18.57
#